data_AF-A0A8T4UEB5-F1
#
_entry.id   AF-A0A8T4UEB5-F1
#
_cell.length_a   1.000
_cell.length_b   1.000
_cell.length_c   1.000
_cell.angle_alpha   90.00
_cell.angle_beta   90.00
_cell.angle_gamma   90.00
#
_symmetry.space_group_name_H-M   'P 1'
#
loop_
_entity.id
_entity.type
_entity.pdbx_description
1 polymer ?
#
loop_
_entity_poly.entity_id
_entity_poly.type
_entity_poly.pdbx_seq_one_letter_code
_entity_poly.pdbx_strand_id
1 'polypeptide(L)'
;YINRKYKNERNKEWKPYWNHPRFFKKEDYLAIPINKTLIKQKYKEIEIDKWTGKKKGFIKEKIKIPSTKEFFKLVGYYLAEGSISNGHYLNFSFSSKEIELINDTKKLLKNTFGITKISENYHNNRTNLIINSTKLCRIFEVFGKKANLKNIPQWMMLEDPKKQNYLIEGYYKGDGNYYNKITKNNIRKEIIRINSVSYKLIKQCQEILYRLGIANFINARNRKKEGRQTMYTLGITGDHMIKFGRIAGIKIQKKLNHKKRGGRIEITENFIFAPIKSIKTKKVTNEIVYNLSIEKNETYCVNGVIVHNCSSPNYTENSLHAGCVEIYQHPNSKMRYSSIENWSKNVYNLNTKRSIVKENSKIEWVTGNLGSKVAMVYPSSILAGENATSESLGIAFANKNQNQDIGAKAIHLAPNTSSIIKSKSLSINGGISTYRGLVSISKNAKNSKSTVKCDALILDKKSISKTYPTIKQENKESECTHEATVGKIGEEEIFYLMSRGLSEEQATHLIVNGFISPIVKALPLEYALELNKLIEMEIEE
;
A
#
# COMPACT_ATOMS: atom_id res chain seq x y z
N TYR A 1 -8.53 -4.80 17.01
CA TYR A 1 -9.85 -4.30 17.44
C TYR A 1 -9.94 -4.30 18.97
N ILE A 2 -10.88 -3.56 19.57
CA ILE A 2 -11.19 -3.63 21.01
C ILE A 2 -12.71 -3.79 21.21
N ASN A 3 -13.08 -4.87 21.91
CA ASN A 3 -14.45 -5.11 22.33
C ASN A 3 -14.88 -4.18 23.47
N ARG A 4 -16.05 -3.59 23.29
CA ARG A 4 -16.67 -2.74 24.29
C ARG A 4 -17.58 -3.60 25.17
N LYS A 5 -17.21 -3.79 26.43
CA LYS A 5 -17.99 -4.59 27.38
C LYS A 5 -19.37 -4.00 27.70
N TYR A 6 -19.50 -2.66 27.78
CA TYR A 6 -20.78 -1.99 28.04
C TYR A 6 -21.04 -0.75 27.17
N LYS A 7 -22.31 -0.50 26.84
CA LYS A 7 -22.81 0.58 25.95
C LYS A 7 -22.37 2.00 26.35
N ASN A 8 -22.06 2.24 27.62
CA ASN A 8 -21.65 3.54 28.16
C ASN A 8 -20.22 3.57 28.73
N GLU A 9 -19.51 2.45 28.74
CA GLU A 9 -18.15 2.40 29.27
C GLU A 9 -17.14 2.89 28.22
N ARG A 10 -16.14 3.66 28.64
CA ARG A 10 -14.94 3.92 27.85
C ARG A 10 -13.88 2.91 28.25
N ASN A 11 -13.27 2.25 27.28
CA ASN A 11 -12.21 1.30 27.56
C ASN A 11 -11.09 2.00 28.36
N LYS A 12 -10.70 1.38 29.49
CA LYS A 12 -9.58 1.86 30.31
C LYS A 12 -8.24 1.59 29.61
N GLU A 13 -8.14 0.47 28.89
CA GLU A 13 -6.96 0.08 28.10
C GLU A 13 -7.30 -0.04 26.61
N TRP A 14 -6.37 0.42 25.76
CA TRP A 14 -6.51 0.43 24.30
C TRP A 14 -5.49 -0.48 23.62
N LYS A 15 -5.54 -1.78 23.95
CA LYS A 15 -4.68 -2.82 23.35
C LYS A 15 -5.43 -3.57 22.25
N PRO A 16 -4.99 -3.51 20.97
CA PRO A 16 -5.68 -4.19 19.89
C PRO A 16 -5.40 -5.69 19.89
N TYR A 17 -6.39 -6.48 19.48
CA TYR A 17 -6.23 -7.90 19.13
C TYR A 17 -6.96 -8.22 17.83
N TRP A 18 -6.64 -9.36 17.22
CA TRP A 18 -7.24 -9.84 15.97
C TRP A 18 -8.64 -10.40 16.20
N ASN A 19 -9.56 -10.16 15.27
CA ASN A 19 -10.92 -10.72 15.32
C ASN A 19 -11.47 -10.90 13.91
N HIS A 20 -12.30 -11.93 13.72
CA HIS A 20 -12.91 -12.21 12.43
C HIS A 20 -13.98 -11.17 12.09
N PRO A 21 -14.10 -10.70 10.83
CA PRO A 21 -15.06 -9.66 10.44
C PRO A 21 -16.52 -9.92 10.85
N ARG A 22 -16.94 -11.19 10.81
CA ARG A 22 -18.29 -11.64 11.22
C ARG A 22 -18.62 -11.38 12.70
N PHE A 23 -17.61 -11.26 13.54
CA PHE A 23 -17.78 -11.05 14.98
C PHE A 23 -17.75 -9.57 15.36
N PHE A 24 -17.50 -8.66 14.42
CA PHE A 24 -17.66 -7.24 14.67
C PHE A 24 -19.14 -6.91 14.89
N LYS A 25 -19.39 -6.15 15.95
CA LYS A 25 -20.67 -5.59 16.31
C LYS A 25 -20.64 -4.09 16.11
N LYS A 26 -21.80 -3.45 16.05
CA LYS A 26 -21.85 -1.99 16.12
C LYS A 26 -21.28 -1.53 17.48
N GLU A 27 -20.64 -0.36 17.51
CA GLU A 27 -19.96 0.26 18.67
C GLU A 27 -18.61 -0.35 19.09
N ASP A 28 -18.20 -1.44 18.45
CA ASP A 28 -16.84 -1.98 18.48
C ASP A 28 -15.81 -0.99 17.94
N TYR A 29 -14.55 -1.10 18.39
CA TYR A 29 -13.47 -0.20 17.94
C TYR A 29 -12.49 -0.86 16.98
N LEU A 30 -12.46 -0.39 15.73
CA LEU A 30 -11.45 -0.78 14.77
C LEU A 30 -10.13 -0.07 15.08
N ALA A 31 -9.06 -0.85 15.17
CA ALA A 31 -7.70 -0.35 15.32
C ALA A 31 -7.14 -0.08 13.92
N ILE A 32 -6.73 1.16 13.67
CA ILE A 32 -6.18 1.60 12.39
C ILE A 32 -4.73 2.05 12.67
N PRO A 33 -3.72 1.43 12.05
CA PRO A 33 -2.33 1.77 12.32
C PRO A 33 -2.00 3.20 11.87
N ILE A 34 -1.17 3.89 12.65
CA ILE A 34 -0.67 5.23 12.33
C ILE A 34 0.64 5.08 11.55
N ASN A 35 0.71 5.70 10.37
CA ASN A 35 1.92 5.69 9.57
C ASN A 35 3.05 6.50 10.25
N LYS A 36 4.13 5.81 10.64
CA LYS A 36 5.30 6.41 11.30
C LYS A 36 6.49 6.62 10.37
N THR A 37 6.41 6.23 9.10
CA THR A 37 7.51 6.35 8.13
C THR A 37 7.94 7.81 7.96
N LEU A 38 9.25 8.05 8.08
CA LEU A 38 9.86 9.37 8.01
C LEU A 38 10.93 9.39 6.93
N ILE A 39 10.68 10.13 5.85
CA ILE A 39 11.66 10.37 4.78
C ILE A 39 12.00 11.86 4.81
N LYS A 40 13.05 12.22 5.55
CA LYS A 40 13.52 13.60 5.65
C LYS A 40 14.32 13.96 4.41
N GLN A 41 13.94 15.06 3.76
CA GLN A 41 14.66 15.60 2.63
C GLN A 41 14.80 17.13 2.74
N LYS A 42 15.93 17.68 2.27
CA LYS A 42 16.16 19.14 2.21
C LYS A 42 15.36 19.77 1.06
N TYR A 43 15.30 19.07 -0.06
CA TYR A 43 14.55 19.47 -1.25
C TYR A 43 14.02 18.23 -1.98
N LYS A 44 12.99 18.43 -2.80
CA LYS A 44 12.49 17.42 -3.73
C LYS A 44 12.79 17.88 -5.16
N GLU A 45 13.45 17.04 -5.95
CA GLU A 45 13.56 17.28 -7.39
C GLU A 45 12.30 16.83 -8.11
N ILE A 46 11.78 17.72 -8.95
CA ILE A 46 10.73 17.43 -9.91
C ILE A 46 11.23 17.74 -11.32
N GLU A 47 10.78 16.97 -12.29
CA GLU A 47 11.04 17.21 -13.71
C GLU A 47 9.86 17.96 -14.31
N ILE A 48 10.11 19.06 -15.02
CA ILE A 48 9.09 19.89 -15.64
C ILE A 48 9.37 20.13 -17.12
N ASP A 49 8.32 20.35 -17.89
CA ASP A 49 8.44 20.74 -19.30
C ASP A 49 8.60 22.27 -19.41
N LYS A 50 9.75 22.68 -19.94
CA LYS A 50 10.12 24.07 -20.22
C LYS A 50 10.06 24.34 -21.72
N TRP A 51 9.20 25.27 -22.13
CA TRP A 51 9.15 25.71 -23.52
C TRP A 51 10.41 26.51 -23.88
N THR A 52 11.08 26.16 -24.97
CA THR A 52 12.33 26.82 -25.44
C THR A 52 12.19 27.47 -26.81
N GLY A 53 10.95 27.68 -27.26
CA GLY A 53 10.63 28.30 -28.54
C GLY A 53 10.26 27.31 -29.64
N LYS A 54 9.70 27.83 -30.74
CA LYS A 54 9.12 27.03 -31.84
C LYS A 54 10.11 26.03 -32.46
N LYS A 55 11.42 26.34 -32.49
CA LYS A 55 12.44 25.48 -33.10
C LYS A 55 12.89 24.30 -32.21
N LYS A 56 12.93 24.49 -30.88
CA LYS A 56 13.47 23.49 -29.94
C LYS A 56 12.39 22.77 -29.11
N GLY A 57 11.15 23.29 -29.12
CA GLY A 57 10.02 22.66 -28.43
C GLY A 57 10.15 22.71 -26.91
N PHE A 58 9.62 21.69 -26.23
CA PHE A 58 9.74 21.53 -24.78
C PHE A 58 11.00 20.73 -24.43
N ILE A 59 11.79 21.24 -23.49
CA ILE A 59 12.88 20.49 -22.85
C ILE A 59 12.48 20.15 -21.42
N LYS A 60 13.01 19.05 -20.92
CA LYS A 60 12.84 18.69 -19.51
C LYS A 60 13.85 19.44 -18.65
N GLU A 61 13.36 20.17 -17.66
CA GLU A 61 14.15 20.90 -16.67
C GLU A 61 13.89 20.32 -15.27
N LYS A 62 14.96 20.02 -14.52
CA LYS A 62 14.83 19.60 -13.13
C LYS A 62 14.76 20.83 -12.22
N ILE A 63 13.74 20.89 -11.38
CA ILE A 63 13.55 21.94 -10.39
C ILE A 63 13.62 21.36 -8.99
N LYS A 64 14.36 22.03 -8.11
CA LYS A 64 14.41 21.75 -6.69
C LYS A 64 13.30 22.51 -5.96
N ILE A 65 12.41 21.78 -5.31
CA ILE A 65 11.38 22.31 -4.41
C ILE A 65 11.92 22.25 -2.98
N PRO A 66 11.94 23.36 -2.22
CA PRO A 66 12.40 23.35 -0.85
C PRO A 66 11.45 22.56 0.07
N SER A 67 11.99 21.78 1.00
CA SER A 67 11.20 21.07 2.05
C SER A 67 11.25 21.85 3.36
N THR A 68 10.74 23.08 3.35
CA THR A 68 10.75 24.01 4.50
C THR A 68 9.36 24.16 5.12
N LYS A 69 9.29 24.67 6.36
CA LYS A 69 8.01 24.90 7.06
C LYS A 69 7.15 25.93 6.32
N GLU A 70 7.79 26.96 5.80
CA GLU A 70 7.23 28.04 5.01
C GLU A 70 6.60 27.51 3.72
N PHE A 71 7.30 26.62 3.01
CA PHE A 71 6.77 26.00 1.80
C PHE A 71 5.55 25.11 2.13
N PHE A 72 5.61 24.31 3.20
CA PHE A 72 4.48 23.50 3.64
C PHE A 72 3.25 24.38 3.96
N LYS A 73 3.44 25.51 4.65
CA LYS A 73 2.36 26.46 4.94
C LYS A 73 1.78 27.08 3.67
N LEU A 74 2.62 27.49 2.73
CA LEU A 74 2.21 28.03 1.43
C LEU A 74 1.43 27.01 0.61
N VAL A 75 1.85 25.74 0.62
CA VAL A 75 1.09 24.64 0.02
C VAL A 75 -0.28 24.50 0.69
N GLY A 76 -0.37 24.65 2.01
CA GLY A 76 -1.64 24.71 2.74
C GLY A 76 -2.59 25.78 2.17
N TYR A 77 -2.11 27.02 1.98
CA TYR A 77 -2.89 28.07 1.33
C TYR A 77 -3.26 27.74 -0.12
N TYR A 78 -2.37 27.10 -0.88
CA TYR A 78 -2.66 26.70 -2.25
C TYR A 78 -3.73 25.60 -2.34
N LEU A 79 -3.76 24.70 -1.35
CA LEU A 79 -4.76 23.64 -1.28
C LEU A 79 -6.17 24.20 -0.97
N ALA A 80 -6.25 25.29 -0.20
CA ALA A 80 -7.50 26.02 0.07
C ALA A 80 -7.90 26.93 -1.09
N GLU A 81 -7.07 27.95 -1.38
CA GLU A 81 -7.47 29.09 -2.22
C GLU A 81 -6.74 29.13 -3.56
N GLY A 82 -5.83 28.19 -3.80
CA GLY A 82 -4.95 28.20 -4.95
C GLY A 82 -5.57 27.60 -6.21
N SER A 83 -5.27 28.19 -7.36
CA SER A 83 -5.59 27.60 -8.67
C SER A 83 -4.53 27.94 -9.72
N ILE A 84 -4.55 27.22 -10.84
CA ILE A 84 -3.70 27.52 -12.00
C ILE A 84 -4.61 27.82 -13.19
N SER A 85 -4.42 28.98 -13.82
CA SER A 85 -5.13 29.37 -15.05
C SER A 85 -4.15 29.50 -16.23
N ASN A 86 -4.61 29.06 -17.40
CA ASN A 86 -3.87 29.09 -18.68
C ASN A 86 -2.46 28.47 -18.64
N GLY A 87 -2.11 27.70 -17.61
CA GLY A 87 -0.78 27.10 -17.43
C GLY A 87 0.33 28.09 -17.07
N HIS A 88 0.02 29.38 -16.92
CA HIS A 88 1.01 30.45 -16.75
C HIS A 88 0.75 31.33 -15.53
N TYR A 89 -0.48 31.34 -15.01
CA TYR A 89 -0.86 32.14 -13.86
C TYR A 89 -1.18 31.25 -12.66
N LEU A 90 -0.41 31.45 -11.58
CA LEU A 90 -0.70 30.90 -10.27
C LEU A 90 -1.57 31.92 -9.53
N ASN A 91 -2.76 31.50 -9.12
CA ASN A 91 -3.72 32.39 -8.47
C ASN A 91 -4.00 31.94 -7.04
N PHE A 92 -4.20 32.88 -6.13
CA PHE A 92 -4.81 32.66 -4.82
C PHE A 92 -6.00 33.59 -4.66
N SER A 93 -7.17 33.05 -4.32
CA SER A 93 -8.41 33.81 -4.24
C SER A 93 -8.90 33.89 -2.79
N PHE A 94 -8.69 35.02 -2.13
CA PHE A 94 -9.12 35.22 -0.74
C PHE A 94 -10.38 36.09 -0.66
N SER A 95 -11.07 36.05 0.47
CA SER A 95 -12.05 37.09 0.81
C SER A 95 -11.33 38.42 1.04
N SER A 96 -11.92 39.55 0.64
CA SER A 96 -11.31 40.87 0.86
C SER A 96 -11.12 41.22 2.34
N LYS A 97 -11.79 40.50 3.25
CA LYS A 97 -11.64 40.66 4.71
C LYS A 97 -10.44 39.89 5.29
N GLU A 98 -9.81 39.01 4.51
CA GLU A 98 -8.74 38.10 4.94
C GLU A 98 -7.34 38.72 4.74
N ILE A 99 -7.17 39.95 5.19
CA ILE A 99 -5.95 40.76 4.94
C ILE A 99 -4.70 40.06 5.48
N GLU A 100 -4.79 39.42 6.65
CA GLU A 100 -3.66 38.69 7.24
C GLU A 100 -3.20 37.51 6.36
N LEU A 101 -4.14 36.77 5.77
CA LEU A 101 -3.83 35.61 4.91
C LEU A 101 -3.22 36.04 3.59
N ILE A 102 -3.72 37.14 3.03
CA ILE A 102 -3.17 37.77 1.83
C ILE A 102 -1.71 38.17 2.08
N ASN A 103 -1.44 38.88 3.18
CA ASN A 103 -0.10 39.36 3.51
C ASN A 103 0.86 38.21 3.85
N ASP A 104 0.41 37.19 4.59
CA ASP A 104 1.23 36.01 4.88
C ASP A 104 1.55 35.22 3.61
N THR A 105 0.59 35.08 2.68
CA THR A 105 0.82 34.43 1.38
C THR A 105 1.88 35.16 0.55
N LYS A 106 1.80 36.50 0.46
CA LYS A 106 2.83 37.31 -0.22
C LYS A 106 4.21 37.13 0.43
N LYS A 107 4.27 37.16 1.77
CA LYS A 107 5.52 36.94 2.52
C LYS A 107 6.11 35.56 2.27
N LEU A 108 5.29 34.51 2.28
CA LEU A 108 5.72 33.14 2.02
C LEU A 108 6.20 32.97 0.57
N LEU A 109 5.55 33.57 -0.42
CA LEU A 109 5.99 33.57 -1.81
C LEU A 109 7.35 34.28 -1.98
N LYS A 110 7.53 35.44 -1.32
CA LYS A 110 8.80 36.16 -1.30
C LYS A 110 9.91 35.33 -0.64
N ASN A 111 9.65 34.76 0.53
CA ASN A 111 10.67 34.02 1.29
C ASN A 111 11.03 32.67 0.67
N THR A 112 10.06 31.97 0.07
CA THR A 112 10.26 30.62 -0.46
C THR A 112 10.81 30.64 -1.89
N PHE A 113 10.36 31.61 -2.71
CA PHE A 113 10.63 31.64 -4.14
C PHE A 113 11.20 32.97 -4.65
N GLY A 114 11.41 33.96 -3.79
CA GLY A 114 11.92 35.28 -4.18
C GLY A 114 10.93 36.14 -4.95
N ILE A 115 9.63 35.81 -4.92
CA ILE A 115 8.62 36.49 -5.74
C ILE A 115 8.16 37.77 -5.06
N THR A 116 8.44 38.91 -5.69
CA THR A 116 8.01 40.24 -5.23
C THR A 116 6.93 40.86 -6.11
N LYS A 117 6.88 40.50 -7.41
CA LYS A 117 5.86 40.97 -8.35
C LYS A 117 4.62 40.08 -8.28
N ILE A 118 3.57 40.58 -7.64
CA ILE A 118 2.27 39.91 -7.50
C ILE A 118 1.20 40.94 -7.90
N SER A 119 0.36 40.60 -8.88
CA SER A 119 -0.78 41.44 -9.27
C SER A 119 -1.95 41.17 -8.34
N GLU A 120 -2.64 42.22 -7.90
CA GLU A 120 -3.80 42.13 -7.01
C GLU A 120 -5.04 42.61 -7.76
N ASN A 121 -5.96 41.69 -8.03
CA ASN A 121 -7.23 42.03 -8.66
C ASN A 121 -8.35 41.98 -7.61
N TYR A 122 -8.96 43.13 -7.35
CA TYR A 122 -10.10 43.25 -6.44
C TYR A 122 -11.40 43.14 -7.25
N HIS A 123 -12.26 42.20 -6.87
CA HIS A 123 -13.57 42.04 -7.51
C HIS A 123 -14.62 41.66 -6.47
N ASN A 124 -15.62 42.53 -6.27
CA ASN A 124 -16.61 42.43 -5.20
C ASN A 124 -15.93 42.22 -3.83
N ASN A 125 -16.26 41.12 -3.13
CA ASN A 125 -15.69 40.75 -1.83
C ASN A 125 -14.51 39.76 -1.95
N ARG A 126 -13.80 39.75 -3.09
CA ARG A 126 -12.66 38.86 -3.31
C ARG A 126 -11.41 39.65 -3.71
N THR A 127 -10.27 39.19 -3.20
CA THR A 127 -8.95 39.66 -3.58
C THR A 127 -8.19 38.49 -4.21
N ASN A 128 -7.85 38.62 -5.49
CA ASN A 128 -7.10 37.61 -6.22
C ASN A 128 -5.64 38.03 -6.34
N LEU A 129 -4.73 37.23 -5.78
CA LEU A 129 -3.30 37.35 -6.01
C LEU A 129 -2.95 36.55 -7.27
N ILE A 130 -2.40 37.22 -8.27
CA ILE A 130 -2.03 36.63 -9.56
C ILE A 130 -0.52 36.73 -9.73
N ILE A 131 0.12 35.56 -9.90
CA ILE A 131 1.55 35.44 -10.13
C ILE A 131 1.76 34.88 -11.53
N ASN A 132 2.33 35.69 -12.41
CA ASN A 132 2.71 35.27 -13.76
C ASN A 132 4.04 34.51 -13.71
N SER A 133 3.98 33.20 -13.52
CA SER A 133 5.15 32.33 -13.45
C SER A 133 4.81 30.91 -13.89
N THR A 134 5.25 30.57 -15.09
CA THR A 134 5.15 29.20 -15.64
C THR A 134 5.85 28.20 -14.72
N LYS A 135 7.02 28.56 -14.21
CA LYS A 135 7.81 27.76 -13.27
C LYS A 135 7.02 27.40 -12.00
N LEU A 136 6.39 28.38 -11.35
CA LEU A 136 5.58 28.11 -10.16
C LEU A 136 4.32 27.32 -10.48
N CYS A 137 3.67 27.58 -11.62
CA CYS A 137 2.53 26.79 -12.06
C CYS A 137 2.90 25.30 -12.15
N ARG A 138 4.06 24.96 -12.72
CA ARG A 138 4.53 23.56 -12.79
C ARG A 138 4.85 22.97 -11.42
N ILE A 139 5.47 23.75 -10.52
CA ILE A 139 5.72 23.31 -9.14
C ILE A 139 4.40 23.01 -8.42
N PHE A 140 3.39 23.89 -8.55
CA PHE A 140 2.13 23.74 -7.83
C PHE A 140 1.15 22.75 -8.50
N GLU A 141 1.36 22.44 -9.78
CA GLU A 141 0.56 21.48 -10.55
C GLU A 141 0.55 20.09 -9.90
N VAL A 142 1.63 19.69 -9.22
CA VAL A 142 1.72 18.41 -8.49
C VAL A 142 0.70 18.29 -7.36
N PHE A 143 0.21 19.42 -6.83
CA PHE A 143 -0.82 19.47 -5.78
C PHE A 143 -2.24 19.56 -6.35
N GLY A 144 -2.39 19.59 -7.68
CA GLY A 144 -3.68 19.66 -8.38
C GLY A 144 -4.12 21.07 -8.78
N LYS A 145 -4.59 21.21 -10.02
CA LYS A 145 -4.97 22.51 -10.63
C LYS A 145 -6.31 23.07 -10.14
N LYS A 146 -7.27 22.19 -9.83
CA LYS A 146 -8.66 22.52 -9.46
C LYS A 146 -8.98 21.92 -8.09
N ALA A 147 -9.94 22.50 -7.37
CA ALA A 147 -10.32 22.09 -6.01
C ALA A 147 -10.58 20.59 -5.85
N ASN A 148 -11.26 19.95 -6.80
CA ASN A 148 -11.58 18.51 -6.76
C ASN A 148 -10.39 17.61 -7.11
N LEU A 149 -9.34 18.15 -7.73
CA LEU A 149 -8.11 17.45 -8.11
C LEU A 149 -6.98 17.67 -7.11
N LYS A 150 -7.21 18.48 -6.07
CA LYS A 150 -6.20 18.79 -5.06
C LYS A 150 -5.73 17.53 -4.35
N ASN A 151 -4.43 17.43 -4.10
CA ASN A 151 -3.82 16.34 -3.36
C ASN A 151 -2.49 16.78 -2.71
N ILE A 152 -1.98 15.94 -1.81
CA ILE A 152 -0.65 16.07 -1.22
C ILE A 152 0.24 14.94 -1.79
N PRO A 153 1.36 15.25 -2.44
CA PRO A 153 2.32 14.26 -2.92
C PRO A 153 2.87 13.38 -1.79
N GLN A 154 3.18 12.12 -2.13
CA GLN A 154 3.66 11.13 -1.15
C GLN A 154 4.89 11.60 -0.36
N TRP A 155 5.81 12.31 -1.01
CA TRP A 155 7.02 12.81 -0.36
C TRP A 155 6.72 13.79 0.78
N MET A 156 5.65 14.59 0.70
CA MET A 156 5.19 15.45 1.80
C MET A 156 4.37 14.66 2.83
N MET A 157 3.64 13.63 2.39
CA MET A 157 2.91 12.72 3.29
C MET A 157 3.83 11.92 4.21
N LEU A 158 5.09 11.68 3.82
CA LEU A 158 6.09 10.91 4.57
C LEU A 158 7.15 11.78 5.25
N GLU A 159 7.07 13.10 5.13
CA GLU A 159 8.01 14.04 5.77
C GLU A 159 7.71 14.19 7.28
N ASP A 160 8.56 14.93 8.01
CA ASP A 160 8.42 15.24 9.43
C ASP A 160 7.02 15.82 9.76
N PRO A 161 6.25 15.20 10.69
CA PRO A 161 4.98 15.71 11.18
C PRO A 161 5.03 17.18 11.61
N LYS A 162 6.17 17.67 12.13
CA LYS A 162 6.33 19.09 12.48
C LYS A 162 6.22 20.02 11.29
N LYS A 163 6.63 19.62 10.08
CA LYS A 163 6.41 20.39 8.84
C LYS A 163 4.97 20.23 8.35
N GLN A 164 4.43 19.02 8.43
CA GLN A 164 3.03 18.73 8.08
C GLN A 164 2.04 19.56 8.89
N ASN A 165 2.40 19.88 10.15
CA ASN A 165 1.66 20.80 10.99
C ASN A 165 1.37 22.15 10.30
N TYR A 166 2.37 22.74 9.66
CA TYR A 166 2.24 24.02 8.95
C TYR A 166 1.38 23.91 7.69
N LEU A 167 1.43 22.77 7.00
CA LEU A 167 0.53 22.50 5.86
C LEU A 167 -0.93 22.47 6.32
N ILE A 168 -1.21 21.76 7.41
CA ILE A 168 -2.55 21.67 7.98
C ILE A 168 -3.02 23.02 8.53
N GLU A 169 -2.14 23.78 9.19
CA GLU A 169 -2.42 25.16 9.63
C GLU A 169 -2.82 26.04 8.44
N GLY A 170 -2.00 26.08 7.38
CA GLY A 170 -2.27 26.89 6.19
C GLY A 170 -3.59 26.48 5.52
N TYR A 171 -3.84 25.18 5.39
CA TYR A 171 -5.07 24.69 4.79
C TYR A 171 -6.31 25.01 5.64
N TYR A 172 -6.22 24.85 6.96
CA TYR A 172 -7.29 25.23 7.88
C TYR A 172 -7.57 26.73 7.88
N LYS A 173 -6.54 27.57 7.77
CA LYS A 173 -6.73 29.02 7.77
C LYS A 173 -7.49 29.53 6.53
N GLY A 174 -7.39 28.86 5.39
CA GLY A 174 -8.20 29.16 4.21
C GLY A 174 -9.58 28.50 4.25
N ASP A 175 -9.63 27.17 4.33
CA ASP A 175 -10.86 26.38 4.12
C ASP A 175 -11.53 25.90 5.43
N GLY A 176 -10.96 26.26 6.57
CA GLY A 176 -11.40 25.81 7.88
C GLY A 176 -12.45 26.71 8.53
N ASN A 177 -13.20 26.12 9.45
CA ASN A 177 -14.18 26.84 10.25
C ASN A 177 -14.23 26.27 11.66
N TYR A 178 -14.31 27.15 12.66
CA TYR A 178 -14.63 26.80 14.02
C TYR A 178 -16.11 27.03 14.29
N TYR A 179 -16.87 25.94 14.31
CA TYR A 179 -18.31 25.99 14.55
C TYR A 179 -18.57 25.89 16.05
N ASN A 180 -19.10 26.96 16.64
CA ASN A 180 -19.51 27.03 18.03
C ASN A 180 -20.91 27.64 18.12
N LYS A 181 -21.95 26.79 18.21
CA LYS A 181 -23.35 27.26 18.31
C LYS A 181 -24.12 26.50 19.36
N ILE A 182 -25.05 27.18 20.01
CA ILE A 182 -26.06 26.58 20.89
C ILE A 182 -27.19 26.05 19.99
N THR A 183 -27.57 24.79 20.19
CA THR A 183 -28.68 24.16 19.46
C THR A 183 -30.03 24.50 20.10
N LYS A 184 -31.14 24.27 19.39
CA LYS A 184 -32.50 24.52 19.90
C LYS A 184 -32.79 23.87 21.26
N ASN A 185 -32.13 22.75 21.57
CA ASN A 185 -32.27 22.03 22.85
C ASN A 185 -31.29 22.52 23.93
N ASN A 186 -30.77 23.75 23.80
CA ASN A 186 -29.77 24.36 24.67
C ASN A 186 -28.43 23.59 24.79
N ILE A 187 -28.13 22.69 23.84
CA ILE A 187 -26.86 21.95 23.81
C ILE A 187 -25.85 22.73 22.98
N ARG A 188 -24.75 23.16 23.60
CA ARG A 188 -23.60 23.76 22.90
C ARG A 188 -22.88 22.73 22.03
N LYS A 189 -22.87 22.95 20.72
CA LYS A 189 -22.15 22.12 19.75
C LYS A 189 -20.92 22.86 19.26
N GLU A 190 -19.77 22.25 19.52
CA GLU A 190 -18.47 22.82 19.20
C GLU A 190 -17.65 21.83 18.38
N ILE A 191 -17.13 22.28 17.23
CA ILE A 191 -16.37 21.43 16.32
C ILE A 191 -15.51 22.29 15.40
N ILE A 192 -14.27 21.84 15.19
CA ILE A 192 -13.38 22.40 14.18
C ILE A 192 -13.56 21.59 12.89
N ARG A 193 -13.69 22.27 11.76
CA ARG A 193 -13.98 21.65 10.47
C ARG A 193 -13.03 22.15 9.39
N ILE A 194 -12.66 21.27 8.47
CA ILE A 194 -12.07 21.61 7.17
C ILE A 194 -12.96 21.02 6.10
N ASN A 195 -13.31 21.79 5.07
CA ASN A 195 -14.15 21.30 3.98
C ASN A 195 -13.33 21.17 2.70
N SER A 196 -13.62 20.15 1.90
CA SER A 196 -13.09 20.04 0.54
C SER A 196 -14.08 19.31 -0.35
N VAL A 197 -13.94 19.52 -1.65
CA VAL A 197 -14.56 18.69 -2.70
C VAL A 197 -13.63 17.57 -3.18
N SER A 198 -12.34 17.58 -2.79
CA SER A 198 -11.41 16.48 -3.04
C SER A 198 -11.46 15.46 -1.91
N TYR A 199 -11.99 14.27 -2.19
CA TYR A 199 -11.99 13.15 -1.25
C TYR A 199 -10.56 12.73 -0.87
N LYS A 200 -9.67 12.67 -1.88
CA LYS A 200 -8.27 12.28 -1.71
C LYS A 200 -7.55 13.23 -0.76
N LEU A 201 -7.67 14.54 -0.96
CA LEU A 201 -7.06 15.54 -0.09
C LEU A 201 -7.54 15.40 1.36
N ILE A 202 -8.85 15.29 1.57
CA ILE A 202 -9.40 15.18 2.93
C ILE A 202 -8.96 13.90 3.64
N LYS A 203 -8.80 12.80 2.91
CA LYS A 203 -8.20 11.57 3.46
C LYS A 203 -6.73 11.75 3.83
N GLN A 204 -5.95 12.43 2.99
CA GLN A 204 -4.55 12.75 3.28
C GLN A 204 -4.42 13.68 4.50
N CYS A 205 -5.28 14.69 4.63
CA CYS A 205 -5.33 15.52 5.84
C CYS A 205 -5.70 14.70 7.09
N GLN A 206 -6.63 13.76 6.98
CA GLN A 206 -6.98 12.84 8.07
C GLN A 206 -5.77 12.01 8.53
N GLU A 207 -5.01 11.45 7.60
CA GLU A 207 -3.79 10.68 7.89
C GLU A 207 -2.73 11.54 8.56
N ILE A 208 -2.45 12.75 8.03
CA ILE A 208 -1.51 13.69 8.66
C ILE A 208 -1.92 14.00 10.10
N LEU A 209 -3.21 14.24 10.35
CA LEU A 209 -3.71 14.50 11.69
C LEU A 209 -3.54 13.30 12.63
N TYR A 210 -3.65 12.07 12.14
CA TYR A 210 -3.32 10.88 12.91
C TYR A 210 -1.83 10.84 13.29
N ARG A 211 -0.93 11.15 12.34
CA ARG A 211 0.51 11.28 12.62
C ARG A 211 0.81 12.37 13.66
N LEU A 212 -0.01 13.42 13.71
CA LEU A 212 0.08 14.51 14.68
C LEU A 212 -0.58 14.20 16.04
N GLY A 213 -1.11 12.99 16.24
CA GLY A 213 -1.75 12.63 17.51
C GLY A 213 -3.15 13.24 17.70
N ILE A 214 -3.85 13.56 16.59
CA ILE A 214 -5.15 14.25 16.56
C ILE A 214 -6.20 13.35 15.89
N ALA A 215 -7.06 12.75 16.71
CA ALA A 215 -8.20 12.01 16.20
C ALA A 215 -9.21 12.94 15.52
N ASN A 216 -9.78 12.45 14.42
CA ASN A 216 -10.70 13.19 13.56
C ASN A 216 -11.63 12.22 12.84
N PHE A 217 -12.69 12.74 12.23
CA PHE A 217 -13.61 11.98 11.39
C PHE A 217 -13.89 12.71 10.08
N ILE A 218 -14.40 11.99 9.08
CA ILE A 218 -14.85 12.57 7.82
C ILE A 218 -16.36 12.32 7.69
N ASN A 219 -17.09 13.37 7.34
CA ASN A 219 -18.48 13.28 6.89
C ASN A 219 -18.55 13.68 5.41
N ALA A 220 -19.38 12.98 4.63
CA ALA A 220 -19.70 13.36 3.26
C ALA A 220 -21.14 13.90 3.21
N ARG A 221 -21.32 15.08 2.61
CA ARG A 221 -22.64 15.65 2.29
C ARG A 221 -22.81 15.66 0.78
N ASN A 222 -23.71 14.82 0.27
CA ASN A 222 -24.11 14.86 -1.14
C ASN A 222 -24.90 16.15 -1.41
N ARG A 223 -24.43 16.96 -2.36
CA ARG A 223 -25.05 18.23 -2.76
C ARG A 223 -25.48 18.25 -4.23
N LYS A 224 -25.63 17.08 -4.88
CA LYS A 224 -26.03 16.98 -6.28
C LYS A 224 -27.36 17.71 -6.57
N LYS A 225 -28.32 17.66 -5.65
CA LYS A 225 -29.60 18.40 -5.76
C LYS A 225 -29.43 19.93 -5.78
N GLU A 226 -28.32 20.45 -5.29
CA GLU A 226 -27.97 21.88 -5.29
C GLU A 226 -27.09 22.26 -6.51
N GLY A 227 -26.89 21.36 -7.48
CA GLY A 227 -25.96 21.55 -8.61
C GLY A 227 -24.49 21.56 -8.19
N ARG A 228 -24.15 21.04 -7.01
CA ARG A 228 -22.82 21.11 -6.41
C ARG A 228 -22.21 19.73 -6.18
N GLN A 229 -20.88 19.67 -6.19
CA GLN A 229 -20.12 18.45 -5.88
C GLN A 229 -20.33 18.01 -4.43
N THR A 230 -20.09 16.73 -4.15
CA THR A 230 -20.08 16.20 -2.77
C THR A 230 -19.04 16.95 -1.95
N MET A 231 -19.46 17.43 -0.78
CA MET A 231 -18.59 18.13 0.15
C MET A 231 -18.17 17.16 1.25
N TYR A 232 -16.86 17.02 1.42
CA TYR A 232 -16.25 16.23 2.48
C TYR A 232 -15.81 17.17 3.59
N THR A 233 -16.29 16.92 4.81
CA THR A 233 -15.95 17.70 5.99
C THR A 233 -15.11 16.84 6.91
N LEU A 234 -13.85 17.20 7.10
CA LEU A 234 -13.01 16.68 8.17
C LEU A 234 -13.35 17.41 9.47
N GLY A 235 -13.77 16.67 10.49
CA GLY A 235 -14.23 17.20 11.77
C GLY A 235 -13.33 16.76 12.93
N ILE A 236 -13.04 17.71 13.82
CA ILE A 236 -12.26 17.49 15.04
C ILE A 236 -13.12 17.89 16.23
N THR A 237 -13.30 16.96 17.17
CA THR A 237 -14.16 17.09 18.34
C THR A 237 -13.45 16.52 19.58
N GLY A 238 -14.03 16.74 20.77
CA GLY A 238 -13.46 16.19 22.00
C GLY A 238 -12.19 16.93 22.43
N ASP A 239 -11.35 16.26 23.22
CA ASP A 239 -10.08 16.82 23.71
C ASP A 239 -9.06 17.10 22.58
N HIS A 240 -9.19 16.43 21.43
CA HIS A 240 -8.35 16.67 20.25
C HIS A 240 -8.50 18.09 19.68
N MET A 241 -9.62 18.77 19.93
CA MET A 241 -9.78 20.17 19.57
C MET A 241 -8.75 21.07 20.25
N ILE A 242 -8.31 20.73 21.46
CA ILE A 242 -7.30 21.50 22.18
C ILE A 242 -5.94 21.38 21.48
N LYS A 243 -5.57 20.15 21.07
CA LYS A 243 -4.34 19.90 20.31
C LYS A 243 -4.35 20.63 18.97
N PHE A 244 -5.45 20.50 18.22
CA PHE A 244 -5.59 21.19 16.94
C PHE A 244 -5.72 22.71 17.10
N GLY A 245 -6.36 23.19 18.16
CA GLY A 245 -6.49 24.62 18.45
C GLY A 245 -5.12 25.30 18.58
N ARG A 246 -4.12 24.61 19.13
CA ARG A 246 -2.72 25.10 19.16
C ARG A 246 -2.11 25.24 17.76
N ILE A 247 -2.47 24.36 16.83
CA ILE A 247 -2.04 24.42 15.43
C ILE A 247 -2.73 25.59 14.72
N ALA A 248 -4.03 25.70 14.89
CA ALA A 248 -4.87 26.68 14.21
C ALA A 248 -4.82 28.10 14.82
N GLY A 249 -4.18 28.28 15.99
CA GLY A 249 -4.23 29.54 16.74
C GLY A 249 -5.58 29.82 17.40
N ILE A 250 -6.39 28.78 17.66
CA ILE A 250 -7.73 28.90 18.26
C ILE A 250 -7.70 28.46 19.71
N LYS A 251 -8.13 29.34 20.61
CA LYS A 251 -8.24 29.04 22.04
C LYS A 251 -9.47 28.17 22.33
N ILE A 252 -9.24 26.88 22.60
CA ILE A 252 -10.28 25.93 22.98
C ILE A 252 -10.25 25.68 24.50
N GLN A 253 -11.40 25.83 25.16
CA GLN A 253 -11.53 25.56 26.59
C GLN A 253 -11.41 24.06 26.90
N LYS A 254 -10.78 23.68 28.03
CA LYS A 254 -10.63 22.26 28.42
C LYS A 254 -11.96 21.55 28.71
N LYS A 255 -12.95 22.26 29.24
CA LYS A 255 -14.28 21.73 29.55
C LYS A 255 -15.31 22.31 28.58
N LEU A 256 -16.37 21.55 28.32
CA LEU A 256 -17.55 22.01 27.58
C LEU A 256 -18.77 21.79 28.48
N ASN A 257 -19.52 22.86 28.78
CA ASN A 257 -20.66 22.85 29.72
C ASN A 257 -20.29 22.18 31.07
N HIS A 258 -19.16 22.58 31.65
CA HIS A 258 -18.60 22.05 32.90
C HIS A 258 -18.22 20.56 32.90
N LYS A 259 -18.38 19.83 31.78
CA LYS A 259 -17.98 18.42 31.62
C LYS A 259 -16.70 18.28 30.79
N LYS A 260 -15.95 17.19 30.98
CA LYS A 260 -14.80 16.83 30.12
C LYS A 260 -15.28 16.63 28.66
N ARG A 261 -14.48 17.05 27.68
CA ARG A 261 -14.87 16.90 26.26
C ARG A 261 -14.75 15.45 25.83
N GLY A 262 -15.86 14.77 25.65
CA GLY A 262 -15.87 13.40 25.15
C GLY A 262 -15.63 13.31 23.65
N GLY A 263 -14.61 12.54 23.25
CA GLY A 263 -14.49 11.98 21.90
C GLY A 263 -15.05 10.56 21.84
N ARG A 264 -15.47 10.12 20.66
CA ARG A 264 -15.77 8.71 20.38
C ARG A 264 -14.63 7.98 19.67
N ILE A 265 -13.55 8.68 19.32
CA ILE A 265 -12.38 8.11 18.66
C ILE A 265 -11.23 8.32 19.63
N GLU A 266 -10.47 7.27 19.87
CA GLU A 266 -9.28 7.30 20.70
C GLU A 266 -8.03 7.17 19.83
N ILE A 267 -6.90 7.65 20.31
CA ILE A 267 -5.61 7.55 19.63
C ILE A 267 -4.53 7.19 20.63
N THR A 268 -3.76 6.15 20.32
CA THR A 268 -2.54 5.78 21.02
C THR A 268 -1.33 6.15 20.17
N GLU A 269 -0.14 5.79 20.64
CA GLU A 269 1.09 6.03 19.88
C GLU A 269 1.11 5.31 18.52
N ASN A 270 0.47 4.15 18.42
CA ASN A 270 0.53 3.27 17.24
C ASN A 270 -0.78 3.18 16.47
N PHE A 271 -1.92 3.46 17.10
CA PHE A 271 -3.23 3.16 16.52
C PHE A 271 -4.25 4.27 16.75
N ILE A 272 -5.16 4.43 15.78
CA ILE A 272 -6.45 5.10 15.94
C ILE A 272 -7.49 4.03 16.24
N PHE A 273 -8.37 4.32 17.19
CA PHE A 273 -9.51 3.46 17.49
C PHE A 273 -10.81 4.17 17.13
N ALA A 274 -11.44 3.73 16.04
CA ALA A 274 -12.68 4.32 15.54
C ALA A 274 -13.86 3.36 15.73
N PRO A 275 -15.02 3.84 16.21
CA PRO A 275 -16.16 2.99 16.48
C PRO A 275 -16.89 2.61 15.20
N ILE A 276 -17.31 1.35 15.09
CA ILE A 276 -18.13 0.83 14.01
C ILE A 276 -19.54 1.41 14.14
N LYS A 277 -19.91 2.34 13.25
CA LYS A 277 -21.23 2.99 13.26
C LYS A 277 -22.33 2.14 12.64
N SER A 278 -21.99 1.36 11.62
CA SER A 278 -22.93 0.50 10.89
C SER A 278 -22.16 -0.58 10.14
N ILE A 279 -22.76 -1.76 10.06
CA ILE A 279 -22.32 -2.88 9.22
C ILE A 279 -23.43 -3.10 8.20
N LYS A 280 -23.08 -3.23 6.91
CA LYS A 280 -24.04 -3.40 5.81
C LYS A 280 -23.47 -4.34 4.76
N THR A 281 -24.35 -5.13 4.14
CA THR A 281 -24.04 -5.97 2.97
C THR A 281 -24.69 -5.33 1.74
N LYS A 282 -24.00 -5.26 0.59
CA LYS A 282 -24.50 -4.66 -0.66
C LYS A 282 -24.07 -5.53 -1.84
N LYS A 283 -24.99 -5.82 -2.78
CA LYS A 283 -24.67 -6.42 -4.08
C LYS A 283 -24.05 -5.36 -5.00
N VAL A 284 -23.04 -5.74 -5.75
CA VAL A 284 -22.07 -4.81 -6.30
C VAL A 284 -21.55 -5.39 -7.61
N THR A 285 -21.72 -4.66 -8.71
CA THR A 285 -21.57 -5.19 -10.07
C THR A 285 -20.57 -4.44 -10.94
N ASN A 286 -20.05 -3.30 -10.50
CA ASN A 286 -19.01 -2.49 -11.18
C ASN A 286 -18.30 -1.54 -10.19
N GLU A 287 -18.38 -1.87 -8.89
CA GLU A 287 -17.54 -1.26 -7.86
C GLU A 287 -16.41 -2.26 -7.60
N ILE A 288 -15.25 -1.80 -7.14
CA ILE A 288 -14.24 -2.73 -6.61
C ILE A 288 -14.78 -3.24 -5.28
N VAL A 289 -15.03 -4.55 -5.24
CA VAL A 289 -15.72 -5.20 -4.13
C VAL A 289 -14.75 -6.08 -3.43
N TYR A 290 -14.45 -5.70 -2.21
CA TYR A 290 -13.72 -6.54 -1.29
C TYR A 290 -14.74 -7.47 -0.62
N ASN A 291 -15.06 -8.58 -1.30
CA ASN A 291 -15.85 -9.64 -0.68
C ASN A 291 -14.97 -10.38 0.33
N LEU A 292 -15.42 -10.41 1.57
CA LEU A 292 -14.84 -11.22 2.63
C LEU A 292 -15.95 -12.13 3.18
N SER A 293 -15.87 -13.41 2.79
CA SER A 293 -16.46 -14.52 3.55
C SER A 293 -15.47 -15.67 3.51
N ILE A 294 -15.05 -16.17 4.67
CA ILE A 294 -14.34 -17.45 4.75
C ILE A 294 -14.54 -18.05 6.14
N GLU A 295 -14.54 -19.38 6.19
CA GLU A 295 -14.76 -20.16 7.40
C GLU A 295 -13.48 -20.38 8.23
N LYS A 296 -12.25 -20.25 7.69
CA LYS A 296 -11.03 -20.61 8.46
C LYS A 296 -9.76 -19.71 8.36
N ASN A 297 -9.16 -19.32 7.22
CA ASN A 297 -7.80 -18.71 7.23
C ASN A 297 -7.60 -17.40 6.43
N GLU A 298 -6.60 -16.61 6.81
CA GLU A 298 -6.36 -15.21 6.42
C GLU A 298 -5.75 -15.01 5.02
N THR A 299 -6.06 -13.90 4.36
CA THR A 299 -5.42 -13.44 3.11
C THR A 299 -5.71 -11.96 2.92
N TYR A 300 -4.70 -11.18 2.49
CA TYR A 300 -4.82 -9.74 2.27
C TYR A 300 -4.34 -9.38 0.86
N CYS A 301 -5.01 -8.43 0.20
CA CYS A 301 -4.59 -7.93 -1.11
C CYS A 301 -4.37 -6.42 -1.07
N VAL A 302 -3.24 -5.96 -1.62
CA VAL A 302 -2.92 -4.55 -1.89
C VAL A 302 -2.74 -4.40 -3.41
N ASN A 303 -2.99 -3.20 -3.93
CA ASN A 303 -3.12 -2.88 -5.35
C ASN A 303 -2.12 -3.62 -6.28
N GLY A 304 -2.66 -4.44 -7.19
CA GLY A 304 -1.88 -5.19 -8.18
C GLY A 304 -1.17 -6.44 -7.66
N VAL A 305 -1.32 -6.81 -6.38
CA VAL A 305 -0.67 -7.96 -5.74
C VAL A 305 -1.68 -8.69 -4.82
N ILE A 306 -2.14 -9.89 -5.18
CA ILE A 306 -2.75 -10.78 -4.17
C ILE A 306 -1.63 -11.26 -3.26
N VAL A 307 -1.80 -11.27 -1.94
CA VAL A 307 -0.86 -11.95 -1.03
C VAL A 307 -1.64 -12.93 -0.16
N HIS A 308 -1.60 -14.20 -0.54
CA HIS A 308 -2.22 -15.29 0.21
C HIS A 308 -1.27 -15.83 1.27
N ASN A 309 -1.50 -15.43 2.53
CA ASN A 309 -0.74 -15.93 3.66
C ASN A 309 -1.59 -16.87 4.48
N CYS A 310 -1.32 -18.16 4.34
CA CYS A 310 -1.92 -19.16 5.18
C CYS A 310 -0.97 -19.55 6.30
N SER A 311 -1.39 -19.33 7.54
CA SER A 311 -0.71 -19.85 8.72
C SER A 311 -1.70 -20.54 9.65
N SER A 312 -1.27 -21.62 10.29
CA SER A 312 -2.09 -22.43 11.20
C SER A 312 -1.55 -22.33 12.62
N PRO A 313 -2.41 -22.25 13.65
CA PRO A 313 -2.03 -22.61 15.01
C PRO A 313 -1.57 -24.07 15.07
N ASN A 314 -0.71 -24.42 16.03
CA ASN A 314 -0.34 -25.81 16.32
C ASN A 314 -1.60 -26.60 16.71
N TYR A 315 -2.18 -27.33 15.76
CA TYR A 315 -3.21 -28.33 16.04
C TYR A 315 -2.53 -29.64 16.44
N THR A 316 -3.10 -30.37 17.40
CA THR A 316 -2.62 -31.70 17.82
C THR A 316 -3.00 -32.81 16.85
N GLU A 317 -3.91 -32.55 15.90
CA GLU A 317 -4.43 -33.51 14.92
C GLU A 317 -4.08 -33.12 13.48
N ASN A 318 -3.88 -34.10 12.60
CA ASN A 318 -3.62 -33.84 11.17
C ASN A 318 -4.76 -33.02 10.56
N SER A 319 -4.42 -32.00 9.76
CA SER A 319 -5.41 -31.09 9.15
C SER A 319 -5.22 -30.98 7.65
N LEU A 320 -6.31 -30.85 6.88
CA LEU A 320 -6.27 -30.67 5.42
C LEU A 320 -6.64 -29.24 5.04
N HIS A 321 -5.80 -28.61 4.23
CA HIS A 321 -6.10 -27.39 3.50
C HIS A 321 -6.17 -27.70 2.01
N ALA A 322 -7.36 -27.59 1.43
CA ALA A 322 -7.60 -27.77 0.00
C ALA A 322 -8.24 -26.50 -0.58
N GLY A 323 -7.40 -25.54 -0.93
CA GLY A 323 -7.80 -24.26 -1.50
C GLY A 323 -7.93 -24.32 -3.03
N CYS A 324 -8.87 -23.55 -3.56
CA CYS A 324 -9.06 -23.35 -4.99
C CYS A 324 -9.01 -21.86 -5.33
N VAL A 325 -8.18 -21.49 -6.31
CA VAL A 325 -8.07 -20.12 -6.81
C VAL A 325 -8.25 -20.14 -8.32
N GLU A 326 -9.24 -19.37 -8.80
CA GLU A 326 -9.46 -19.14 -10.22
C GLU A 326 -9.34 -17.65 -10.55
N ILE A 327 -8.52 -17.33 -11.54
CA ILE A 327 -8.25 -15.96 -11.98
C ILE A 327 -8.59 -15.83 -13.47
N TYR A 328 -9.63 -15.07 -13.78
CA TYR A 328 -10.03 -14.77 -15.16
C TYR A 328 -9.52 -13.38 -15.54
N GLN A 329 -8.51 -13.33 -16.42
CA GLN A 329 -7.92 -12.08 -16.90
C GLN A 329 -8.52 -11.69 -18.25
N HIS A 330 -9.13 -10.51 -18.32
CA HIS A 330 -9.63 -9.90 -19.55
C HIS A 330 -8.49 -9.29 -20.39
N PRO A 331 -8.70 -9.00 -21.69
CA PRO A 331 -7.67 -8.41 -22.54
C PRO A 331 -7.02 -7.16 -21.94
N ASN A 332 -5.72 -6.98 -22.18
CA ASN A 332 -4.89 -5.87 -21.69
C ASN A 332 -4.77 -5.77 -20.16
N SER A 333 -5.00 -6.86 -19.43
CA SER A 333 -4.91 -6.85 -17.96
C SER A 333 -3.54 -7.29 -17.45
N LYS A 334 -3.17 -6.82 -16.25
CA LYS A 334 -1.96 -7.25 -15.55
C LYS A 334 -2.33 -7.66 -14.13
N MET A 335 -1.85 -8.82 -13.71
CA MET A 335 -2.16 -9.41 -12.43
C MET A 335 -0.90 -10.00 -11.79
N ARG A 336 -0.63 -9.66 -10.53
CA ARG A 336 0.32 -10.40 -9.69
C ARG A 336 -0.42 -11.13 -8.58
N TYR A 337 -0.17 -12.43 -8.48
CA TYR A 337 -0.58 -13.28 -7.39
C TYR A 337 0.65 -13.70 -6.59
N SER A 338 0.80 -13.13 -5.42
CA SER A 338 1.77 -13.55 -4.41
C SER A 338 1.11 -14.41 -3.33
N SER A 339 1.87 -15.31 -2.71
CA SER A 339 1.39 -16.16 -1.62
C SER A 339 2.56 -16.65 -0.80
N ILE A 340 2.56 -16.41 0.51
CA ILE A 340 3.55 -16.97 1.44
C ILE A 340 2.81 -17.84 2.44
N GLU A 341 2.88 -19.14 2.26
CA GLU A 341 2.19 -20.11 3.10
C GLU A 341 3.19 -20.65 4.12
N ASN A 342 2.82 -20.59 5.40
CA ASN A 342 3.58 -21.20 6.49
C ASN A 342 2.64 -22.00 7.41
N TRP A 343 2.53 -23.29 7.16
CA TRP A 343 1.60 -24.17 7.86
C TRP A 343 2.25 -24.92 9.02
N SER A 344 1.47 -25.29 10.03
CA SER A 344 1.91 -26.25 11.04
C SER A 344 2.34 -27.58 10.40
N LYS A 345 3.32 -28.26 11.01
CA LYS A 345 3.99 -29.47 10.47
C LYS A 345 3.07 -30.70 10.32
N ASN A 346 1.81 -30.61 10.73
CA ASN A 346 0.75 -31.62 10.64
C ASN A 346 -0.30 -31.33 9.55
N VAL A 347 -0.15 -30.26 8.77
CA VAL A 347 -1.10 -29.85 7.72
C VAL A 347 -0.75 -30.49 6.38
N TYR A 348 -1.76 -30.99 5.65
CA TYR A 348 -1.68 -31.31 4.23
C TYR A 348 -2.18 -30.13 3.42
N ASN A 349 -1.36 -29.59 2.53
CA ASN A 349 -1.65 -28.40 1.73
C ASN A 349 -1.82 -28.77 0.25
N LEU A 350 -3.06 -28.96 -0.20
CA LEU A 350 -3.41 -29.43 -1.53
C LEU A 350 -4.11 -28.30 -2.30
N ASN A 351 -3.34 -27.33 -2.78
CA ASN A 351 -3.87 -26.10 -3.38
C ASN A 351 -3.91 -26.16 -4.91
N THR A 352 -5.08 -25.89 -5.48
CA THR A 352 -5.28 -25.75 -6.92
C THR A 352 -5.41 -24.27 -7.28
N LYS A 353 -4.44 -23.72 -8.01
CA LYS A 353 -4.44 -22.32 -8.44
C LYS A 353 -4.36 -22.25 -9.96
N ARG A 354 -5.24 -21.48 -10.60
CA ARG A 354 -5.32 -21.38 -12.06
C ARG A 354 -5.67 -19.98 -12.52
N SER A 355 -5.01 -19.52 -13.58
CA SER A 355 -5.40 -18.30 -14.30
C SER A 355 -5.65 -18.57 -15.78
N ILE A 356 -6.72 -17.99 -16.32
CA ILE A 356 -6.95 -17.87 -17.75
C ILE A 356 -6.51 -16.47 -18.17
N VAL A 357 -5.49 -16.40 -19.03
CA VAL A 357 -4.84 -15.15 -19.47
C VAL A 357 -5.27 -14.85 -20.90
N LYS A 358 -6.01 -13.76 -21.09
CA LYS A 358 -6.47 -13.30 -22.41
C LYS A 358 -5.43 -12.41 -23.09
N GLU A 359 -5.80 -11.88 -24.25
CA GLU A 359 -4.92 -11.13 -25.16
C GLU A 359 -4.18 -10.00 -24.45
N ASN A 360 -2.89 -9.80 -24.78
CA ASN A 360 -2.04 -8.74 -24.24
C ASN A 360 -2.04 -8.66 -22.71
N SER A 361 -2.30 -9.77 -22.01
CA SER A 361 -2.42 -9.82 -20.56
C SER A 361 -1.24 -10.54 -19.91
N LYS A 362 -0.97 -10.21 -18.64
CA LYS A 362 0.19 -10.74 -17.89
C LYS A 362 -0.21 -11.25 -16.52
N ILE A 363 0.10 -12.52 -16.24
CA ILE A 363 0.09 -13.08 -14.87
C ILE A 363 1.50 -13.18 -14.30
N GLU A 364 1.66 -12.81 -13.04
CA GLU A 364 2.88 -13.01 -12.26
C GLU A 364 2.54 -13.81 -11.00
N TRP A 365 3.07 -15.02 -10.84
CA TRP A 365 2.96 -15.83 -9.63
C TRP A 365 4.21 -15.66 -8.78
N VAL A 366 4.06 -15.31 -7.50
CA VAL A 366 5.16 -15.25 -6.52
C VAL A 366 4.79 -16.08 -5.31
N THR A 367 5.27 -17.31 -5.21
CA THR A 367 4.84 -18.26 -4.18
C THR A 367 5.98 -18.65 -3.26
N GLY A 368 5.75 -18.65 -1.94
CA GLY A 368 6.62 -19.27 -0.95
C GLY A 368 5.84 -20.28 -0.14
N ASN A 369 6.35 -21.52 -0.07
CA ASN A 369 5.75 -22.60 0.69
C ASN A 369 6.74 -23.02 1.77
N LEU A 370 6.33 -22.81 3.03
CA LEU A 370 7.05 -23.17 4.24
C LEU A 370 6.09 -23.96 5.14
N GLY A 371 6.65 -24.75 6.05
CA GLY A 371 5.83 -25.57 6.95
C GLY A 371 5.10 -26.71 6.21
N SER A 372 3.96 -27.15 6.75
CA SER A 372 3.14 -28.30 6.30
C SER A 372 3.84 -29.67 6.37
N LYS A 373 3.08 -30.74 6.57
CA LYS A 373 3.57 -32.11 6.45
C LYS A 373 3.82 -32.47 4.99
N VAL A 374 2.82 -32.19 4.15
CA VAL A 374 2.86 -32.44 2.71
C VAL A 374 2.23 -31.25 2.00
N ALA A 375 2.90 -30.71 0.99
CA ALA A 375 2.32 -29.73 0.09
C ALA A 375 2.30 -30.26 -1.35
N MET A 376 1.20 -30.01 -2.05
CA MET A 376 1.03 -30.25 -3.47
C MET A 376 0.42 -29.01 -4.11
N VAL A 377 1.25 -28.15 -4.70
CA VAL A 377 0.81 -26.84 -5.20
C VAL A 377 1.41 -26.55 -6.57
N TYR A 378 0.54 -26.37 -7.56
CA TYR A 378 0.93 -26.20 -8.97
C TYR A 378 0.17 -25.04 -9.64
N PRO A 379 0.53 -23.77 -9.38
CA PRO A 379 -0.09 -22.63 -10.04
C PRO A 379 -0.01 -22.78 -11.56
N SER A 380 -1.17 -22.64 -12.20
CA SER A 380 -1.34 -22.96 -13.61
C SER A 380 -1.75 -21.73 -14.41
N SER A 381 -0.96 -21.37 -15.42
CA SER A 381 -1.27 -20.30 -16.37
C SER A 381 -1.76 -20.88 -17.68
N ILE A 382 -3.01 -20.62 -18.03
CA ILE A 382 -3.60 -20.92 -19.33
C ILE A 382 -3.50 -19.65 -20.18
N LEU A 383 -2.53 -19.62 -21.10
CA LEU A 383 -2.27 -18.51 -22.01
C LEU A 383 -3.19 -18.66 -23.24
N ALA A 384 -4.40 -18.13 -23.09
CA ALA A 384 -5.53 -18.33 -24.00
C ALA A 384 -5.74 -17.20 -25.02
N GLY A 385 -4.97 -16.11 -24.95
CA GLY A 385 -5.02 -15.02 -25.91
C GLY A 385 -3.64 -14.71 -26.48
N GLU A 386 -3.62 -14.08 -27.65
CA GLU A 386 -2.38 -13.69 -28.31
C GLU A 386 -1.56 -12.72 -27.43
N ASN A 387 -0.23 -12.83 -27.44
CA ASN A 387 0.67 -12.04 -26.61
C ASN A 387 0.45 -12.19 -25.09
N ALA A 388 -0.27 -13.23 -24.64
CA ALA A 388 -0.42 -13.51 -23.22
C ALA A 388 0.92 -13.96 -22.61
N THR A 389 1.23 -13.44 -21.42
CA THR A 389 2.51 -13.68 -20.75
C THR A 389 2.32 -14.20 -19.32
N SER A 390 3.22 -15.09 -18.88
CA SER A 390 3.22 -15.65 -17.53
C SER A 390 4.62 -15.65 -16.93
N GLU A 391 4.76 -15.12 -15.72
CA GLU A 391 5.97 -15.28 -14.92
C GLU A 391 5.61 -16.03 -13.64
N SER A 392 6.40 -17.03 -13.27
CA SER A 392 6.24 -17.78 -12.04
C SER A 392 7.56 -17.81 -11.29
N LEU A 393 7.53 -17.39 -10.03
CA LEU A 393 8.66 -17.38 -9.13
C LEU A 393 8.25 -18.09 -7.84
N GLY A 394 8.79 -19.28 -7.59
CA GLY A 394 8.43 -20.13 -6.46
C GLY A 394 9.60 -20.45 -5.55
N ILE A 395 9.34 -20.54 -4.23
CA ILE A 395 10.22 -21.17 -3.24
C ILE A 395 9.48 -22.25 -2.46
N ALA A 396 10.18 -23.35 -2.20
CA ALA A 396 9.82 -24.33 -1.18
C ALA A 396 10.95 -24.47 -0.15
N PHE A 397 10.57 -24.60 1.12
CA PHE A 397 11.45 -24.99 2.20
C PHE A 397 10.92 -26.27 2.84
N ALA A 398 11.77 -27.30 2.94
CA ALA A 398 11.42 -28.58 3.55
C ALA A 398 12.37 -28.91 4.71
N ASN A 399 11.82 -28.99 5.91
CA ASN A 399 12.50 -29.43 7.13
C ASN A 399 12.10 -30.89 7.47
N LYS A 400 12.52 -31.38 8.64
CA LYS A 400 12.26 -32.72 9.17
C LYS A 400 10.81 -33.15 9.01
N ASN A 401 10.61 -34.34 8.44
CA ASN A 401 9.30 -34.96 8.20
C ASN A 401 8.36 -34.18 7.25
N GLN A 402 8.89 -33.25 6.45
CA GLN A 402 8.11 -32.51 5.46
C GLN A 402 8.38 -32.98 4.02
N ASN A 403 7.34 -32.97 3.20
CA ASN A 403 7.42 -33.25 1.77
C ASN A 403 6.74 -32.14 0.95
N GLN A 404 7.54 -31.30 0.31
CA GLN A 404 7.07 -30.16 -0.48
C GLN A 404 7.10 -30.51 -1.97
N ASP A 405 5.99 -30.96 -2.56
CA ASP A 405 5.83 -31.18 -4.00
C ASP A 405 5.19 -29.95 -4.65
N ILE A 406 6.03 -29.03 -5.12
CA ILE A 406 5.62 -27.75 -5.68
C ILE A 406 6.05 -27.62 -7.12
N GLY A 407 5.39 -26.74 -7.86
CA GLY A 407 5.91 -26.33 -9.16
C GLY A 407 4.96 -25.39 -9.87
N ALA A 408 4.93 -25.43 -11.20
CA ALA A 408 4.08 -24.55 -11.99
C ALA A 408 3.71 -25.19 -13.33
N LYS A 409 2.57 -24.77 -13.89
CA LYS A 409 2.12 -25.20 -15.21
C LYS A 409 1.96 -23.99 -16.14
N ALA A 410 2.56 -24.04 -17.32
CA ALA A 410 2.34 -23.08 -18.39
C ALA A 410 1.72 -23.79 -19.60
N ILE A 411 0.50 -23.39 -19.96
CA ILE A 411 -0.26 -23.99 -21.05
C ILE A 411 -0.48 -22.91 -22.12
N HIS A 412 0.22 -23.03 -23.24
CA HIS A 412 0.20 -22.11 -24.37
C HIS A 412 -0.85 -22.57 -25.38
N LEU A 413 -1.94 -21.81 -25.51
CA LEU A 413 -3.06 -22.09 -26.42
C LEU A 413 -3.15 -21.11 -27.60
N ALA A 414 -2.48 -19.96 -27.52
CA ALA A 414 -2.52 -18.89 -28.50
C ALA A 414 -1.12 -18.52 -29.04
N PRO A 415 -1.02 -17.88 -30.21
CA PRO A 415 0.26 -17.43 -30.77
C PRO A 415 0.96 -16.36 -29.92
N ASN A 416 2.27 -16.23 -30.13
CA ASN A 416 3.11 -15.17 -29.54
C ASN A 416 3.08 -15.14 -27.99
N THR A 417 2.79 -16.27 -27.35
CA THR A 417 2.70 -16.34 -25.89
C THR A 417 4.07 -16.62 -25.25
N SER A 418 4.32 -16.08 -24.05
CA SER A 418 5.60 -16.29 -23.36
C SER A 418 5.44 -16.71 -21.90
N SER A 419 6.32 -17.59 -21.42
CA SER A 419 6.35 -17.99 -20.01
C SER A 419 7.75 -18.13 -19.43
N ILE A 420 7.93 -17.68 -18.19
CA ILE A 420 9.14 -17.86 -17.41
C ILE A 420 8.78 -18.55 -16.09
N ILE A 421 9.35 -19.71 -15.82
CA ILE A 421 9.19 -20.43 -14.56
C ILE A 421 10.54 -20.48 -13.85
N LYS A 422 10.62 -19.89 -12.67
CA LYS A 422 11.78 -19.93 -11.78
C LYS A 422 11.35 -20.60 -10.48
N SER A 423 11.96 -21.72 -10.15
CA SER A 423 11.70 -22.43 -8.90
C SER A 423 12.98 -22.56 -8.10
N LYS A 424 12.91 -22.23 -6.81
CA LYS A 424 13.96 -22.44 -5.84
C LYS A 424 13.49 -23.41 -4.76
N SER A 425 14.36 -24.30 -4.30
CA SER A 425 14.01 -25.19 -3.19
C SER A 425 15.16 -25.34 -2.20
N LEU A 426 14.82 -25.36 -0.91
CA LEU A 426 15.75 -25.64 0.18
C LEU A 426 15.31 -26.90 0.93
N SER A 427 16.26 -27.70 1.37
CA SER A 427 15.97 -28.89 2.18
C SER A 427 17.01 -29.11 3.27
N ILE A 428 16.52 -29.33 4.49
CA ILE A 428 17.32 -29.52 5.71
C ILE A 428 16.67 -30.59 6.62
N ASN A 429 17.46 -31.16 7.53
CA ASN A 429 17.07 -32.14 8.54
C ASN A 429 16.29 -33.36 8.00
N GLY A 430 16.63 -33.82 6.79
CA GLY A 430 15.95 -34.92 6.11
C GLY A 430 14.65 -34.54 5.38
N GLY A 431 14.39 -33.24 5.19
CA GLY A 431 13.26 -32.75 4.41
C GLY A 431 13.34 -33.13 2.93
N ILE A 432 12.17 -33.27 2.30
CA ILE A 432 12.06 -33.62 0.88
C ILE A 432 11.43 -32.45 0.12
N SER A 433 12.17 -31.88 -0.82
CA SER A 433 11.63 -30.93 -1.80
C SER A 433 11.51 -31.57 -3.17
N THR A 434 10.39 -31.37 -3.84
CA THR A 434 10.15 -31.84 -5.20
C THR A 434 9.66 -30.67 -6.05
N TYR A 435 10.38 -30.38 -7.13
CA TYR A 435 9.85 -29.54 -8.20
C TYR A 435 9.10 -30.40 -9.22
N ARG A 436 7.88 -30.00 -9.57
CA ARG A 436 7.07 -30.64 -10.63
C ARG A 436 6.48 -29.61 -11.58
N GLY A 437 7.01 -29.57 -12.79
CA GLY A 437 6.63 -28.58 -13.81
C GLY A 437 5.89 -29.20 -14.99
N LEU A 438 4.98 -28.44 -15.60
CA LEU A 438 4.42 -28.76 -16.92
C LEU A 438 4.50 -27.54 -17.83
N VAL A 439 5.17 -27.67 -18.97
CA VAL A 439 5.04 -26.74 -20.10
C VAL A 439 4.33 -27.48 -21.22
N SER A 440 3.20 -26.95 -21.67
CA SER A 440 2.41 -27.51 -22.76
C SER A 440 2.20 -26.45 -23.83
N ILE A 441 2.79 -26.66 -25.01
CA ILE A 441 2.66 -25.77 -26.16
C ILE A 441 1.81 -26.47 -27.22
N SER A 442 0.61 -25.96 -27.45
CA SER A 442 -0.34 -26.52 -28.42
C SER A 442 0.06 -26.24 -29.87
N LYS A 443 -0.54 -26.99 -30.81
CA LYS A 443 -0.37 -26.79 -32.26
C LYS A 443 -0.61 -25.35 -32.73
N ASN A 444 -1.56 -24.65 -32.10
CA ASN A 444 -1.97 -23.30 -32.48
C ASN A 444 -1.08 -22.21 -31.86
N ALA A 445 -0.25 -22.54 -30.87
CA ALA A 445 0.56 -21.58 -30.14
C ALA A 445 1.89 -21.28 -30.86
N LYS A 446 1.81 -20.77 -32.08
CA LYS A 446 2.98 -20.42 -32.92
C LYS A 446 3.83 -19.31 -32.30
N ASN A 447 5.14 -19.32 -32.56
CA ASN A 447 6.10 -18.32 -32.05
C ASN A 447 6.09 -18.14 -30.51
N SER A 448 5.74 -19.19 -29.77
CA SER A 448 5.69 -19.10 -28.30
C SER A 448 7.06 -19.39 -27.69
N LYS A 449 7.32 -18.84 -26.51
CA LYS A 449 8.61 -19.00 -25.80
C LYS A 449 8.41 -19.43 -24.35
N SER A 450 9.15 -20.43 -23.90
CA SER A 450 9.13 -20.86 -22.50
C SER A 450 10.54 -21.10 -21.95
N THR A 451 10.80 -20.62 -20.73
CA THR A 451 12.03 -20.88 -20.00
C THR A 451 11.72 -21.38 -18.60
N VAL A 452 12.30 -22.52 -18.23
CA VAL A 452 12.14 -23.15 -16.91
C VAL A 452 13.51 -23.27 -16.25
N LYS A 453 13.71 -22.59 -15.12
CA LYS A 453 14.93 -22.67 -14.30
C LYS A 453 14.60 -23.17 -12.89
N CYS A 454 15.25 -24.27 -12.49
CA CYS A 454 15.06 -24.91 -11.20
C CYS A 454 16.39 -24.93 -10.44
N ASP A 455 16.47 -24.22 -9.32
CA ASP A 455 17.65 -24.26 -8.45
C ASP A 455 17.29 -24.93 -7.13
N ALA A 456 18.06 -25.91 -6.68
CA ALA A 456 17.88 -26.56 -5.39
C ALA A 456 19.14 -26.42 -4.52
N LEU A 457 18.95 -26.19 -3.23
CA LEU A 457 20.00 -26.13 -2.22
C LEU A 457 19.72 -27.13 -1.10
N ILE A 458 20.64 -28.08 -0.90
CA ILE A 458 20.55 -29.11 0.13
C ILE A 458 21.54 -28.76 1.25
N LEU A 459 21.04 -28.67 2.49
CA LEU A 459 21.80 -28.19 3.65
C LEU A 459 22.41 -29.31 4.50
N ASP A 460 22.04 -30.57 4.28
CA ASP A 460 22.58 -31.70 5.02
C ASP A 460 22.77 -32.95 4.13
N LYS A 461 23.24 -34.06 4.73
CA LYS A 461 23.45 -35.34 4.02
C LYS A 461 22.17 -36.17 3.84
N LYS A 462 21.09 -35.87 4.59
CA LYS A 462 19.88 -36.70 4.69
C LYS A 462 18.73 -36.20 3.82
N SER A 463 18.71 -34.92 3.50
CA SER A 463 17.65 -34.25 2.74
C SER A 463 17.73 -34.58 1.25
N ILE A 464 16.58 -34.50 0.60
CA ILE A 464 16.44 -34.94 -0.80
C ILE A 464 15.77 -33.82 -1.59
N SER A 465 16.32 -33.52 -2.76
CA SER A 465 15.65 -32.69 -3.76
C SER A 465 15.39 -33.49 -5.03
N LYS A 466 14.16 -33.42 -5.54
CA LYS A 466 13.70 -34.11 -6.76
C LYS A 466 13.21 -33.07 -7.77
N THR A 467 13.43 -33.29 -9.06
CA THR A 467 12.99 -32.38 -10.12
C THR A 467 12.36 -33.20 -11.24
N TYR A 468 11.07 -32.97 -11.50
CA TYR A 468 10.26 -33.66 -12.52
C TYR A 468 9.69 -32.64 -13.51
N PRO A 469 10.48 -32.19 -14.49
CA PRO A 469 10.01 -31.32 -15.56
C PRO A 469 9.25 -32.15 -16.61
N THR A 470 8.11 -31.65 -17.08
CA THR A 470 7.38 -32.23 -18.22
C THR A 470 7.20 -31.17 -19.28
N ILE A 471 7.69 -31.44 -20.50
CA ILE A 471 7.55 -30.54 -21.64
C ILE A 471 6.78 -31.28 -22.74
N LYS A 472 5.68 -30.68 -23.19
CA LYS A 472 4.87 -31.15 -24.32
C LYS A 472 4.85 -30.04 -25.37
N GLN A 473 5.43 -30.28 -26.53
CA GLN A 473 5.48 -29.30 -27.61
C GLN A 473 4.91 -29.90 -28.89
N GLU A 474 3.81 -29.33 -29.36
CA GLU A 474 3.07 -29.82 -30.52
C GLU A 474 3.27 -28.95 -31.78
N ASN A 475 4.21 -28.00 -31.76
CA ASN A 475 4.57 -27.18 -32.92
C ASN A 475 6.10 -26.99 -33.03
N LYS A 476 6.58 -26.66 -34.24
CA LYS A 476 8.03 -26.47 -34.53
C LYS A 476 8.50 -25.02 -34.43
N GLU A 477 7.57 -24.06 -34.34
CA GLU A 477 7.84 -22.62 -34.41
C GLU A 477 8.12 -22.00 -33.03
N SER A 478 7.97 -22.79 -31.95
CA SER A 478 8.13 -22.34 -30.56
C SER A 478 9.41 -22.87 -29.93
N GLU A 479 9.91 -22.13 -28.95
CA GLU A 479 11.14 -22.43 -28.23
C GLU A 479 10.82 -22.75 -26.77
N CYS A 480 11.36 -23.85 -26.26
CA CYS A 480 11.26 -24.21 -24.84
C CYS A 480 12.65 -24.57 -24.30
N THR A 481 13.04 -23.94 -23.21
CA THR A 481 14.33 -24.14 -22.54
C THR A 481 14.13 -24.60 -21.10
N HIS A 482 14.92 -25.58 -20.65
CA HIS A 482 14.90 -26.06 -19.27
C HIS A 482 16.31 -26.22 -18.72
N GLU A 483 16.54 -25.67 -17.53
CA GLU A 483 17.76 -25.78 -16.74
C GLU A 483 17.38 -26.21 -15.32
N ALA A 484 18.14 -27.15 -14.75
CA ALA A 484 18.01 -27.58 -13.37
C ALA A 484 19.39 -27.73 -12.73
N THR A 485 19.58 -27.09 -11.57
CA THR A 485 20.84 -27.08 -10.82
C THR A 485 20.57 -27.49 -9.39
N VAL A 486 21.33 -28.47 -8.88
CA VAL A 486 21.26 -28.91 -7.48
C VAL A 486 22.63 -28.67 -6.84
N GLY A 487 22.66 -27.83 -5.82
CA GLY A 487 23.84 -27.54 -5.02
C GLY A 487 23.71 -28.09 -3.60
N LYS A 488 24.84 -28.45 -3.00
CA LYS A 488 24.99 -28.61 -1.55
C LYS A 488 25.80 -27.43 -1.05
N ILE A 489 25.54 -26.96 0.17
CA ILE A 489 26.46 -26.02 0.80
C ILE A 489 27.77 -26.78 1.04
N GLY A 490 28.87 -26.25 0.51
CA GLY A 490 30.20 -26.76 0.72
C GLY A 490 30.69 -26.41 2.12
N GLU A 491 31.34 -27.37 2.79
CA GLU A 491 32.01 -27.13 4.08
C GLU A 491 33.03 -25.98 3.96
N GLU A 492 33.63 -25.78 2.78
CA GLU A 492 34.55 -24.66 2.49
C GLU A 492 33.88 -23.28 2.55
N GLU A 493 32.64 -23.14 2.08
CA GLU A 493 31.93 -21.87 2.04
C GLU A 493 31.51 -21.45 3.46
N ILE A 494 31.05 -22.42 4.25
CA ILE A 494 30.77 -22.23 5.68
C ILE A 494 32.07 -21.92 6.43
N PHE A 495 33.12 -22.71 6.22
CA PHE A 495 34.42 -22.50 6.86
C PHE A 495 34.99 -21.12 6.54
N TYR A 496 34.90 -20.67 5.29
CA TYR A 496 35.34 -19.35 4.88
C TYR A 496 34.58 -18.24 5.63
N LEU A 497 33.26 -18.34 5.73
CA LEU A 497 32.45 -17.36 6.47
C LEU A 497 32.72 -17.39 7.98
N MET A 498 32.92 -18.58 8.55
CA MET A 498 33.30 -18.74 9.96
C MET A 498 34.68 -18.15 10.25
N SER A 499 35.64 -18.29 9.33
CA SER A 499 36.96 -17.65 9.45
C SER A 499 36.89 -16.11 9.50
N ARG A 500 35.78 -15.52 9.07
CA ARG A 500 35.49 -14.07 9.17
C ARG A 500 34.73 -13.67 10.44
N GLY A 501 34.60 -14.60 11.40
CA GLY A 501 34.01 -14.35 12.71
C GLY A 501 32.51 -14.58 12.80
N LEU A 502 31.90 -15.22 11.79
CA LEU A 502 30.50 -15.66 11.85
C LEU A 502 30.40 -17.02 12.55
N SER A 503 29.30 -17.27 13.27
CA SER A 503 28.97 -18.65 13.65
C SER A 503 28.58 -19.48 12.42
N GLU A 504 28.65 -20.81 12.53
CA GLU A 504 28.20 -21.72 11.46
C GLU A 504 26.73 -21.45 11.05
N GLU A 505 25.89 -21.16 12.04
CA GLU A 505 24.49 -20.78 11.86
C GLU A 505 24.35 -19.45 11.10
N GLN A 506 25.12 -18.42 11.48
CA GLN A 506 25.14 -17.13 10.78
C GLN A 506 25.65 -17.26 9.35
N ALA A 507 26.66 -18.10 9.13
CA ALA A 507 27.20 -18.40 7.80
C ALA A 507 26.15 -19.09 6.92
N THR A 508 25.49 -20.11 7.44
CA THR A 508 24.41 -20.84 6.76
C THR A 508 23.25 -19.91 6.41
N HIS A 509 22.82 -19.08 7.37
CA HIS A 509 21.77 -18.10 7.14
C HIS A 509 22.14 -17.07 6.06
N LEU A 510 23.41 -16.63 6.00
CA LEU A 510 23.87 -15.70 4.97
C LEU A 510 23.81 -16.32 3.56
N ILE A 511 24.24 -17.58 3.41
CA ILE A 511 24.20 -18.32 2.14
C ILE A 511 22.75 -18.52 1.70
N VAL A 512 21.88 -18.98 2.61
CA VAL A 512 20.45 -19.16 2.33
C VAL A 512 19.79 -17.84 1.92
N ASN A 513 20.07 -16.74 2.62
CA ASN A 513 19.55 -15.41 2.28
C ASN A 513 19.98 -14.95 0.89
N GLY A 514 21.24 -15.20 0.51
CA GLY A 514 21.72 -14.95 -0.85
C GLY A 514 20.94 -15.74 -1.90
N PHE A 515 20.68 -17.02 -1.62
CA PHE A 515 19.95 -17.92 -2.51
C PHE A 515 18.48 -17.50 -2.72
N ILE A 516 17.79 -17.08 -1.66
CA ILE A 516 16.38 -16.65 -1.71
C ILE A 516 16.18 -15.18 -2.10
N SER A 517 17.25 -14.38 -2.12
CA SER A 517 17.21 -12.93 -2.38
C SER A 517 16.35 -12.49 -3.57
N PRO A 518 16.34 -13.20 -4.73
CA PRO A 518 15.47 -12.82 -5.85
C PRO A 518 13.98 -12.79 -5.51
N ILE A 519 13.53 -13.64 -4.58
CA ILE A 519 12.13 -13.76 -4.15
C ILE A 519 11.80 -12.68 -3.14
N VAL A 520 12.69 -12.48 -2.16
CA VAL A 520 12.58 -11.40 -1.18
C VAL A 520 12.45 -10.04 -1.88
N LYS A 521 13.22 -9.80 -2.94
CA LYS A 521 13.14 -8.57 -3.76
C LYS A 521 11.85 -8.46 -4.59
N ALA A 522 11.17 -9.57 -4.87
CA ALA A 522 9.92 -9.59 -5.64
C ALA A 522 8.67 -9.35 -4.77
N LEU A 523 8.80 -9.48 -3.45
CA LEU A 523 7.73 -9.28 -2.48
C LEU A 523 7.67 -7.81 -1.99
N PRO A 524 6.49 -7.31 -1.57
CA PRO A 524 6.41 -6.06 -0.82
C PRO A 524 7.24 -6.13 0.47
N LEU A 525 7.72 -4.97 0.94
CA LEU A 525 8.69 -4.88 2.04
C LEU A 525 8.20 -5.58 3.32
N GLU A 526 6.91 -5.49 3.62
CA GLU A 526 6.31 -6.10 4.81
C GLU A 526 6.43 -7.63 4.78
N TYR A 527 6.24 -8.26 3.62
CA TYR A 527 6.31 -9.72 3.44
C TYR A 527 7.74 -10.22 3.27
N ALA A 528 8.62 -9.40 2.69
CA ALA A 528 10.04 -9.68 2.61
C ALA A 528 10.66 -9.83 4.02
N LEU A 529 10.28 -8.94 4.95
CA LEU A 529 10.71 -9.01 6.35
C LEU A 529 10.15 -10.24 7.07
N GLU A 530 8.87 -10.57 6.83
CA GLU A 530 8.22 -11.75 7.40
C GLU A 530 8.87 -13.04 6.90
N LEU A 531 9.07 -13.19 5.59
CA LEU A 531 9.69 -14.37 4.98
C LEU A 531 11.11 -14.62 5.51
N ASN A 532 11.93 -13.58 5.64
CA ASN A 532 13.28 -13.72 6.20
C ASN A 532 13.24 -14.27 7.63
N LYS A 533 12.34 -13.74 8.46
CA LYS A 533 12.20 -14.18 9.85
C LYS A 533 11.65 -15.60 9.96
N LEU A 534 10.73 -16.00 9.08
CA LEU A 534 10.22 -17.37 9.03
C LEU A 534 11.30 -18.38 8.63
N ILE A 535 12.17 -18.00 7.69
CA ILE A 535 13.28 -18.86 7.26
C ILE A 535 14.33 -18.99 8.36
N GLU A 536 14.64 -17.90 9.08
CA GLU A 536 15.52 -17.94 10.25
C GLU A 536 15.00 -18.94 11.30
N MET A 537 13.71 -18.85 11.65
CA MET A 537 13.07 -19.79 12.59
C MET A 537 13.08 -21.25 12.11
N GLU A 538 12.92 -21.51 10.81
CA GLU A 538 12.94 -22.86 10.24
C GLU A 538 14.35 -23.45 10.09
N ILE A 539 15.40 -22.63 10.18
CA ILE A 539 16.80 -23.09 10.21
C ILE A 539 17.26 -23.36 11.65
N GLU A 540 16.76 -22.59 12.62
CA GLU A 540 17.03 -22.76 14.05
C GLU A 540 16.38 -24.03 14.64
N GLU A 541 15.25 -24.49 14.07
CA GLU A 541 14.51 -25.72 14.45
C GLU A 541 15.00 -27.00 13.75
#